data_AF-A0A7C9R6C4-F1
#
_entry.id   AF-A0A7C9R6C4-F1
#
_cell.length_a   1.000
_cell.length_b   1.000
_cell.length_c   1.000
_cell.angle_alpha   90.00
_cell.angle_beta   90.00
_cell.angle_gamma   90.00
#
_symmetry.space_group_name_H-M   'P 1'
#
loop_
_entity.id
_entity.type
_entity.pdbx_description
1 polymer ?
#
loop_
_entity_poly.entity_id
_entity_poly.type
_entity_poly.pdbx_seq_one_letter_code
_entity_poly.pdbx_strand_id
1 'polypeptide(L)'
;MSVTGDIQFDDFSITFENGKTLNFSGLVADTFIVDGQEVPASVYQVSHPGDPVLENDNRLCGSGAVTYIANWDDNGRSLVAVFTGDEAPSSNEEMCASYTYEQ
;
A
#
# COMPACT_ATOMS: atom_id res chain seq x y z
N MET A 1 -4.27 -1.68 11.91
CA MET A 1 -4.78 -0.33 12.20
C MET A 1 -5.10 0.30 10.86
N SER A 2 -6.30 0.84 10.65
CA SER A 2 -6.64 1.54 9.42
C SER A 2 -6.26 3.00 9.59
N VAL A 3 -5.39 3.50 8.72
CA VAL A 3 -5.04 4.92 8.70
C VAL A 3 -5.88 5.54 7.58
N THR A 4 -6.85 6.36 7.95
CA THR A 4 -7.68 7.11 7.01
C THR A 4 -7.04 8.48 6.78
N GLY A 5 -6.68 8.77 5.54
CA GLY A 5 -6.16 10.06 5.09
C GLY A 5 -6.18 10.10 3.56
N ASP A 6 -6.18 11.30 2.98
CA ASP A 6 -6.17 11.45 1.53
C ASP A 6 -4.83 10.94 0.96
N ILE A 7 -4.93 10.06 -0.05
CA ILE A 7 -3.77 9.58 -0.80
C ILE A 7 -3.99 9.82 -2.28
N GLN A 8 -2.95 10.29 -2.95
CA GLN A 8 -2.87 10.26 -4.41
C GLN A 8 -2.07 9.03 -4.79
N PHE A 9 -2.70 8.15 -5.56
CA PHE A 9 -2.10 6.91 -6.01
C PHE A 9 -2.03 6.92 -7.54
N ASP A 10 -0.82 6.79 -8.06
CA ASP A 10 -0.51 6.69 -9.48
C ASP A 10 0.36 5.45 -9.73
N ASP A 11 0.52 5.02 -10.98
CA ASP A 11 1.31 3.84 -11.35
C ASP A 11 2.79 3.88 -10.93
N PHE A 12 3.29 5.06 -10.54
CA PHE A 12 4.69 5.29 -10.20
C PHE A 12 4.92 5.67 -8.74
N SER A 13 3.87 6.08 -8.01
CA SER A 13 4.04 6.55 -6.64
C SER A 13 2.73 6.66 -5.89
N ILE A 14 2.82 6.56 -4.56
CA ILE A 14 1.78 7.01 -3.64
C ILE A 14 2.25 8.28 -2.94
N THR A 15 1.42 9.32 -2.93
CA THR A 15 1.63 10.55 -2.18
C THR A 15 0.56 10.69 -1.11
N PHE A 16 0.99 10.83 0.13
CA PHE A 16 0.12 11.02 1.28
C PHE A 16 -0.24 12.50 1.45
N GLU A 17 -1.34 12.77 2.16
CA GLU A 17 -1.86 14.11 2.45
C GLU A 17 -0.80 15.13 2.91
N ASN A 18 0.16 14.68 3.73
CA ASN A 18 1.25 15.53 4.23
C ASN A 18 2.38 15.80 3.20
N GLY A 19 2.20 15.41 1.94
CA GLY A 19 3.15 15.56 0.85
C GLY A 19 4.31 14.56 0.87
N LYS A 20 4.31 13.55 1.76
CA LYS A 20 5.27 12.45 1.69
C LYS A 20 4.93 11.55 0.52
N THR A 21 5.94 11.04 -0.17
CA THR A 21 5.76 10.19 -1.35
C THR A 21 6.63 8.95 -1.24
N LEU A 22 6.06 7.79 -1.62
CA LEU A 22 6.81 6.56 -1.89
C LEU A 22 6.75 6.29 -3.39
N ASN A 23 7.92 6.16 -4.00
CA ASN A 23 8.04 5.88 -5.43
C ASN A 23 8.12 4.36 -5.66
N PHE A 24 7.43 3.87 -6.67
CA PHE A 24 7.43 2.49 -7.08
C PHE A 24 8.59 2.21 -8.03
N SER A 25 9.18 1.02 -7.91
CA SER A 25 10.18 0.50 -8.84
C SER A 25 9.50 -0.17 -10.04
N GLY A 26 8.32 -0.74 -9.81
CA GLY A 26 7.48 -1.34 -10.84
C GLY A 26 6.39 -2.23 -10.25
N LEU A 27 5.49 -2.68 -11.13
CA LEU A 27 4.49 -3.69 -10.84
C LEU A 27 5.16 -5.08 -10.79
N VAL A 28 4.97 -5.81 -9.70
CA VAL A 28 5.51 -7.15 -9.48
C VAL A 28 4.45 -8.25 -9.56
N ALA A 29 3.17 -7.91 -9.37
CA ALA A 29 2.04 -8.82 -9.59
C ALA A 29 0.77 -8.05 -9.97
N ASP A 30 -0.09 -8.70 -10.76
CA ASP A 30 -1.41 -8.19 -11.23
C ASP A 30 -2.61 -8.94 -10.60
N THR A 31 -2.35 -9.84 -9.66
CA THR A 31 -3.34 -10.57 -8.86
C THR A 31 -2.93 -10.60 -7.40
N PHE A 32 -3.91 -10.69 -6.50
CA PHE A 32 -3.68 -10.71 -5.06
C PHE A 32 -4.75 -11.52 -4.34
N ILE A 33 -4.42 -12.16 -3.22
CA ILE A 33 -5.37 -12.93 -2.41
C ILE A 33 -5.92 -12.05 -1.30
N VAL A 34 -7.22 -11.76 -1.36
CA VAL A 34 -7.95 -11.00 -0.35
C VAL A 34 -8.95 -11.94 0.31
N ASP A 35 -8.80 -12.18 1.61
CA ASP A 35 -9.69 -13.06 2.39
C ASP A 35 -9.84 -14.47 1.78
N GLY A 36 -8.75 -14.99 1.19
CA GLY A 36 -8.70 -16.30 0.55
C GLY A 36 -9.25 -16.34 -0.88
N GLN A 37 -9.65 -15.20 -1.45
CA GLN A 37 -10.11 -15.09 -2.83
C GLN A 37 -9.09 -14.35 -3.69
N GLU A 38 -8.75 -14.92 -4.85
CA GLU A 38 -7.92 -14.23 -5.83
C GLU A 38 -8.73 -13.12 -6.51
N VAL A 39 -8.23 -11.89 -6.43
CA VAL A 39 -8.82 -10.69 -7.02
C VAL A 39 -7.81 -10.00 -7.94
N PRO A 40 -8.28 -9.30 -9.00
CA PRO A 40 -7.42 -8.44 -9.79
C PRO A 40 -6.89 -7.30 -8.92
N ALA A 41 -5.57 -7.17 -8.85
CA ALA A 41 -4.92 -6.24 -7.93
C ALA A 41 -3.53 -5.88 -8.44
N SER A 42 -3.12 -4.64 -8.25
CA SER A 42 -1.79 -4.20 -8.65
C SER A 42 -0.85 -4.19 -7.44
N VAL A 43 0.18 -5.04 -7.45
CA VAL A 43 1.21 -5.08 -6.41
C VAL A 43 2.47 -4.41 -6.92
N TYR A 44 2.88 -3.34 -6.26
CA TYR A 44 4.04 -2.53 -6.61
C TYR A 44 5.16 -2.72 -5.59
N GLN A 45 6.40 -2.82 -6.07
CA GLN A 45 7.59 -2.72 -5.23
C GLN A 45 7.98 -1.26 -5.03
N VAL A 46 8.35 -0.86 -3.83
CA VAL A 46 8.83 0.49 -3.52
C VAL A 46 10.32 0.61 -3.86
N SER A 47 10.68 1.62 -4.67
CA SER A 47 12.06 1.91 -5.09
C SER A 47 12.98 2.25 -3.93
N HIS A 48 12.48 3.02 -2.96
CA HIS A 48 13.24 3.44 -1.78
C HIS A 48 12.43 3.06 -0.54
N PRO A 49 12.67 1.86 0.03
CA PRO A 49 11.94 1.41 1.19
C PRO A 49 12.05 2.40 2.35
N GLY A 50 10.92 2.71 2.95
CA GLY A 50 10.87 3.70 4.03
C GLY A 50 9.55 3.65 4.79
N ASP A 51 9.56 4.16 6.01
CA ASP A 51 8.37 4.26 6.85
C ASP A 51 8.05 5.75 7.07
N PRO A 52 7.35 6.39 6.12
CA PRO A 52 7.03 7.80 6.23
C PRO A 52 6.13 8.05 7.43
N VAL A 53 6.47 9.10 8.18
CA VAL A 53 5.58 9.65 9.21
C VAL A 53 4.50 10.44 8.49
N LEU A 54 3.25 10.13 8.80
CA LEU A 54 2.02 10.72 8.31
C LEU A 54 1.57 11.85 9.25
N GLU A 55 0.38 12.37 9.03
CA GLU A 55 -0.22 13.32 9.95
C GLU A 55 -0.44 12.73 11.35
N ASN A 56 -0.37 13.60 12.37
CA ASN A 56 -0.47 13.25 13.79
C ASN A 56 0.63 12.30 14.30
N ASP A 57 1.84 12.34 13.72
CA ASP A 57 2.98 11.49 14.08
C ASP A 57 2.72 9.97 13.90
N ASN A 58 1.66 9.60 13.17
CA ASN A 58 1.39 8.21 12.84
C ASN A 58 2.37 7.72 11.78
N ARG A 59 2.99 6.57 12.00
CA ARG A 59 3.83 5.94 10.98
C ARG A 59 2.96 5.13 10.03
N LEU A 60 3.35 5.10 8.75
CA LEU A 60 2.67 4.32 7.73
C LEU A 60 2.52 2.86 8.16
N CYS A 61 3.60 2.27 8.64
CA CYS A 61 3.62 0.87 9.05
C CYS A 61 4.11 0.74 10.50
N GLY A 62 5.06 1.60 10.91
CA GLY A 62 5.61 1.64 12.27
C GLY A 62 6.46 0.45 12.68
N SER A 63 6.38 -0.66 11.94
CA SER A 63 7.06 -1.93 12.22
C SER A 63 8.30 -2.15 11.34
N GLY A 64 8.50 -1.33 10.31
CA GLY A 64 9.63 -1.48 9.39
C GLY A 64 9.49 -0.59 8.15
N ALA A 65 10.54 -0.57 7.32
CA ALA A 65 10.54 0.15 6.05
C ALA A 65 9.57 -0.52 5.07
N VAL A 66 8.64 0.25 4.52
CA VAL A 66 7.66 -0.24 3.54
C VAL A 66 8.36 -0.58 2.24
N THR A 67 8.18 -1.80 1.78
CA THR A 67 8.83 -2.36 0.58
C THR A 67 7.84 -2.69 -0.52
N TYR A 68 6.57 -2.96 -0.19
CA TYR A 68 5.55 -3.29 -1.18
C TYR A 68 4.21 -2.62 -0.85
N ILE A 69 3.46 -2.32 -1.90
CA ILE A 69 2.11 -1.76 -1.82
C ILE A 69 1.21 -2.51 -2.79
N ALA A 70 0.08 -3.01 -2.32
CA ALA A 70 -0.95 -3.65 -3.14
C ALA A 70 -2.16 -2.74 -3.25
N ASN A 71 -2.77 -2.66 -4.42
CA ASN A 71 -4.01 -1.91 -4.66
C ASN A 71 -5.05 -2.80 -5.35
N TRP A 72 -6.29 -2.76 -4.88
CA TRP A 72 -7.41 -3.48 -5.50
C TRP A 72 -8.72 -2.71 -5.32
N ASP A 73 -9.72 -3.04 -6.14
CA ASP A 73 -11.09 -2.58 -5.94
C ASP A 73 -11.80 -3.48 -4.91
N ASP A 74 -12.31 -2.86 -3.86
CA ASP A 74 -13.23 -3.45 -2.90
C ASP A 74 -14.60 -2.77 -3.02
N ASN A 75 -15.51 -3.38 -3.77
CA ASN A 75 -16.90 -2.95 -3.92
C ASN A 75 -17.04 -1.48 -4.38
N GLY A 76 -16.23 -1.06 -5.35
CA GLY A 76 -16.22 0.31 -5.88
C GLY A 76 -15.40 1.30 -5.04
N ARG A 77 -14.62 0.81 -4.07
CA ARG A 77 -13.64 1.61 -3.31
C ARG A 77 -12.26 1.07 -3.58
N SER A 78 -11.31 1.96 -3.84
CA SER A 78 -9.92 1.53 -3.99
C SER A 78 -9.30 1.31 -2.62
N LEU A 79 -8.81 0.10 -2.38
CA LEU A 79 -8.10 -0.26 -1.16
C LEU A 79 -6.61 -0.36 -1.48
N VAL A 80 -5.78 0.16 -0.58
CA VAL A 80 -4.32 0.05 -0.64
C VAL A 80 -3.84 -0.66 0.61
N ALA A 81 -3.18 -1.79 0.46
CA ALA A 81 -2.47 -2.45 1.54
C ALA A 81 -0.97 -2.23 1.44
N VAL A 82 -0.33 -2.14 2.60
CA VAL A 82 1.06 -1.77 2.77
C VAL A 82 1.79 -2.89 3.48
N PHE A 83 2.98 -3.24 2.97
CA PHE A 83 3.76 -4.38 3.41
C PHE A 83 5.22 -4.03 3.63
N THR A 84 5.85 -4.80 4.50
CA THR A 84 7.28 -4.75 4.81
C THR A 84 7.90 -6.12 4.60
N GLY A 85 9.19 -6.16 4.29
CA GLY A 85 9.93 -7.41 4.10
C GLY A 85 10.61 -7.47 2.74
N ASP A 86 11.32 -8.58 2.51
CA ASP A 86 12.16 -8.76 1.33
C ASP A 86 11.46 -9.49 0.17
N GLU A 87 10.28 -10.08 0.42
CA GLU A 87 9.51 -10.86 -0.55
C GLU A 87 8.19 -10.17 -0.90
N ALA A 88 7.77 -10.31 -2.15
CA ALA A 88 6.51 -9.72 -2.61
C ALA A 88 5.32 -10.43 -1.92
N PRO A 89 4.36 -9.67 -1.35
CA PRO A 89 3.22 -10.25 -0.67
C PRO A 89 2.29 -10.92 -1.69
N SER A 90 1.66 -12.01 -1.26
CA SER A 90 0.65 -12.74 -2.04
C SER A 90 -0.77 -12.60 -1.47
N SER A 91 -0.91 -12.24 -0.19
CA SER A 91 -2.21 -12.05 0.47
C SER A 91 -2.23 -10.84 1.42
N ASN A 92 -3.44 -10.38 1.74
CA ASN A 92 -3.67 -9.26 2.68
C ASN A 92 -3.36 -9.60 4.15
N GLU A 93 -2.97 -10.84 4.46
CA GLU A 93 -2.75 -11.29 5.84
C GLU A 93 -1.52 -10.66 6.50
N GLU A 94 -0.49 -10.36 5.71
CA GLU A 94 0.77 -9.78 6.20
C GLU A 94 0.83 -8.26 6.05
N MET A 95 -0.29 -7.61 5.74
CA MET A 95 -0.33 -6.15 5.64
C MET A 95 -0.11 -5.52 7.02
N CYS A 96 0.75 -4.52 7.09
CA CYS A 96 0.94 -3.77 8.33
C CYS A 96 0.00 -2.57 8.44
N ALA A 97 -0.44 -2.03 7.31
CA ALA A 97 -1.40 -0.94 7.23
C ALA A 97 -2.23 -1.01 5.96
N SER A 98 -3.39 -0.36 6.00
CA SER A 98 -4.30 -0.27 4.87
C SER A 98 -4.94 1.11 4.78
N TYR A 99 -5.18 1.57 3.56
CA TYR A 99 -5.91 2.79 3.20
C TYR A 99 -7.10 2.42 2.34
N THR A 100 -8.14 3.23 2.43
CA THR A 100 -9.25 3.20 1.50
C THR A 100 -9.40 4.62 0.98
N TYR A 101 -9.46 4.78 -0.34
CA TYR A 101 -9.66 6.08 -0.97
C TYR A 101 -10.75 5.99 -2.03
N GLU A 102 -11.49 7.08 -2.17
CA GLU A 102 -12.50 7.26 -3.21
C GLU A 102 -11.78 7.87 -4.42
N GLN A 103 -11.92 7.25 -5.59
CA GLN A 103 -11.40 7.77 -6.87
C GLN A 103 -12.16 9.02 -7.32
#